data_AF-A0A969JLD6-F1
#
_entry.id   AF-A0A969JLD6-F1
#
_cell.length_a   1.000
_cell.length_b   1.000
_cell.length_c   1.000
_cell.angle_alpha   90.00
_cell.angle_beta   90.00
_cell.angle_gamma   90.00
#
_symmetry.space_group_name_H-M   'P 1'
#
loop_
_entity.id
_entity.type
_entity.pdbx_description
1 polymer ?
#
loop_
_entity_poly.entity_id
_entity_poly.type
_entity_poly.pdbx_seq_one_letter_code
_entity_poly.pdbx_strand_id
1 'polypeptide(L)' 'MITFGCSDAFWLQPFLQKRLDELGWELPVLEGYSSAIALAKLFVDLGVDASGLAFPSDHPRQWRRRKFV' A
#
# COMPACT_ATOMS: atom_id res chain seq x y z
N MET A 1 9.18 15.49 3.36
CA MET A 1 9.08 14.09 3.80
C MET A 1 9.93 13.25 2.87
N ILE A 2 10.67 12.25 3.37
CA ILE A 2 11.41 11.31 2.51
C ILE A 2 10.63 10.00 2.49
N THR A 3 10.40 9.47 1.29
CA THR A 3 9.75 8.18 1.08
C THR A 3 10.68 7.24 0.33
N PHE A 4 10.84 6.02 0.82
CA PHE A 4 11.54 4.99 0.05
C PHE A 4 10.73 4.56 -1.17
N GLY A 5 11.34 4.67 -2.35
CA GLY A 5 10.76 4.25 -3.62
C GLY A 5 10.94 2.76 -3.93
N CYS A 6 11.69 2.03 -3.10
CA CYS A 6 11.92 0.59 -3.24
C CYS A 6 11.46 -0.13 -1.98
N SER A 7 10.62 -1.14 -2.12
CA SER A 7 10.12 -1.94 -0.98
C SER A 7 11.24 -2.69 -0.26
N ASP A 8 12.29 -3.09 -0.96
CA ASP A 8 13.41 -3.83 -0.38
C ASP A 8 14.32 -2.95 0.52
N ALA A 9 14.11 -1.63 0.50
CA ALA A 9 14.84 -0.69 1.35
C ALA A 9 14.18 -0.46 2.72
N PHE A 10 13.04 -1.12 3.04
CA PHE A 10 12.25 -0.82 4.25
C PHE A 10 13.07 -0.83 5.56
N TRP A 11 14.02 -1.76 5.68
CA TRP A 11 14.85 -1.94 6.87
C TRP A 11 15.83 -0.79 7.12
N LEU A 12 16.11 0.05 6.11
CA LEU A 12 16.99 1.22 6.24
C LEU A 12 16.32 2.41 6.93
N GLN A 13 15.00 2.39 7.08
CA GLN A 13 14.21 3.51 7.59
C GLN A 13 14.74 4.04 8.94
N PRO A 14 14.96 3.21 9.98
CA PRO A 14 15.39 3.73 11.28
C PRO A 14 16.80 4.30 11.24
N PHE A 15 17.67 3.76 10.37
CA PHE A 15 19.04 4.25 10.20
C PHE A 15 19.06 5.61 9.51
N LEU A 16 18.26 5.78 8.45
CA LEU A 16 18.17 7.07 7.77
C LEU A 16 17.50 8.12 8.64
N GLN A 17 16.41 7.78 9.36
CA GLN A 17 15.75 8.69 10.29
C GLN A 17 16.75 9.21 11.31
N LYS A 18 17.47 8.31 12.00
CA LYS A 18 18.48 8.69 12.99
C LYS A 18 19.55 9.61 12.40
N ARG A 19 20.03 9.35 11.18
CA ARG A 19 21.04 10.19 10.53
C ARG A 19 20.53 11.59 10.20
N LEU A 20 19.28 11.70 9.76
CA LEU A 20 18.65 12.99 9.50
C LEU A 20 18.47 13.78 10.81
N ASP A 21 18.01 13.11 11.87
CA ASP A 21 17.86 13.72 13.19
C ASP A 21 19.21 14.24 13.73
N GLU A 22 20.28 13.44 13.60
CA GLU A 22 21.66 13.83 13.97
C GLU A 22 22.18 15.04 13.18
N LEU A 23 21.73 15.21 11.93
CA LEU A 23 22.05 16.37 11.09
C LEU A 23 21.17 17.58 11.38
N GLY A 24 20.22 17.48 12.31
CA GLY A 24 19.25 18.54 12.64
C GLY A 24 18.10 18.66 11.64
N TRP A 25 17.84 17.63 10.84
CA TRP A 25 16.73 17.60 9.90
C TRP A 25 15.49 17.00 10.55
N GLU A 26 14.47 17.82 10.82
CA GLU A 26 13.20 17.39 11.41
C GLU A 26 12.20 16.93 10.32
N LEU A 27 12.49 15.81 9.68
CA LEU A 27 11.65 15.28 8.60
C LEU A 27 11.34 13.79 8.79
N PRO A 28 10.09 13.34 8.60
CA PRO A 28 9.77 11.93 8.66
C PRO A 28 10.32 11.17 7.43
N VAL A 29 10.92 10.02 7.70
CA VAL A 29 11.27 8.99 6.73
C VAL A 29 10.20 7.90 6.76
N LEU A 30 9.48 7.72 5.67
CA LEU A 30 8.48 6.66 5.53
C LEU A 30 8.94 5.58 4.54
N GLU A 31 8.53 4.35 4.81
CA GLU A 31 8.70 3.21 3.92
C GLU A 31 7.33 2.62 3.53
N GLY A 32 7.23 2.04 2.34
CA GLY A 32 5.96 1.67 1.73
C GLY A 32 5.20 0.53 2.41
N TYR A 33 5.91 -0.47 2.96
CA TYR A 33 5.33 -1.69 3.52
C TYR A 33 4.52 -1.43 4.79
N SER A 34 5.13 -0.86 5.82
CA SER A 34 4.44 -0.53 7.08
C SER A 34 3.40 0.56 6.88
N SER A 35 3.66 1.55 6.02
CA SER A 35 2.69 2.59 5.69
C SER A 35 1.44 2.01 5.03
N ALA A 36 1.61 1.08 4.08
CA ALA A 36 0.49 0.40 3.44
C ALA A 36 -0.31 -0.47 4.41
N ILE A 37 0.36 -1.19 5.32
CA ILE A 37 -0.31 -2.00 6.35
C ILE A 37 -1.11 -1.12 7.31
N ALA A 38 -0.54 0.00 7.76
CA ALA A 38 -1.22 0.95 8.63
C ALA A 38 -2.47 1.53 7.95
N LEU A 39 -2.35 1.90 6.66
CA LEU A 39 -3.47 2.39 5.86
C LEU A 39 -4.55 1.32 5.67
N ALA A 40 -4.17 0.07 5.40
CA ALA A 40 -5.12 -1.03 5.25
C ALA A 40 -5.91 -1.30 6.54
N LYS A 41 -5.23 -1.29 7.70
CA LYS A 41 -5.89 -1.39 9.02
C LYS A 41 -6.88 -0.25 9.22
N LEU A 42 -6.47 0.98 8.91
CA LEU A 42 -7.34 2.15 9.02
C LEU A 42 -8.61 2.01 8.17
N PHE A 43 -8.51 1.48 6.95
CA PHE A 43 -9.70 1.25 6.12
C PHE A 43 -10.67 0.23 6.71
N VAL A 44 -10.14 -0.85 7.29
CA VAL A 44 -10.94 -1.85 8.00
C VAL A 44 -11.63 -1.23 9.22
N ASP A 45 -10.90 -0.46 10.03
CA ASP A 45 -11.43 0.19 11.24
C ASP A 45 -12.53 1.22 10.90
N LEU A 46 -12.41 1.90 9.77
CA LEU A 46 -13.40 2.86 9.26
C LEU A 46 -14.57 2.19 8.52
N GLY A 47 -14.50 0.89 8.24
CA GLY A 47 -15.51 0.18 7.45
C GLY A 47 -15.62 0.68 6.01
N VAL A 48 -14.52 1.16 5.42
CA VAL A 48 -14.46 1.65 4.04
C VAL A 48 -13.75 0.66 3.12
N ASP A 49 -14.16 0.62 1.86
CA ASP A 49 -13.59 -0.25 0.82
C ASP A 49 -13.44 0.51 -0.50
N ALA A 50 -12.82 -0.11 -1.51
CA ALA A 50 -12.72 0.43 -2.86
C ALA A 50 -14.10 0.76 -3.42
N SER A 51 -14.22 1.95 -4.02
CA SER A 51 -15.46 2.40 -4.65
C SER A 51 -15.83 1.51 -5.83
N GLY A 52 -16.97 0.83 -5.77
CA GLY A 52 -17.48 0.03 -6.90
C GLY A 52 -17.94 0.88 -8.10
N LEU A 53 -18.10 2.20 -7.94
CA LEU A 53 -18.38 3.12 -9.04
C LEU A 53 -17.09 3.54 -9.78
N ALA A 54 -16.00 3.75 -9.04
CA ALA A 54 -14.70 4.10 -9.62
C ALA A 54 -13.92 2.87 -10.10
N PHE A 55 -14.07 1.75 -9.38
CA PHE A 55 -13.42 0.46 -9.61
C PHE A 55 -14.49 -0.65 -9.70
N PRO A 56 -15.27 -0.69 -10.78
CA PRO A 56 -16.28 -1.72 -10.96
C PRO A 56 -15.64 -3.11 -11.03
N SER A 57 -16.33 -4.12 -10.50
CA SER A 57 -15.91 -5.51 -10.59
C SER A 57 -15.86 -5.98 -12.04
N ASP A 58 -14.97 -6.95 -12.34
CA ASP A 58 -14.93 -7.61 -13.63
C ASP A 58 -16.31 -8.14 -14.04
N HIS A 59 -16.62 -8.04 -15.34
CA HIS A 59 -17.82 -8.66 -15.89
C HIS A 59 -17.80 -10.17 -15.64
N PRO A 60 -18.97 -10.78 -15.33
CA PRO A 60 -19.05 -12.22 -15.11
C PRO A 60 -18.53 -12.97 -16.33
N ARG A 61 -17.53 -13.85 -16.13
CA ARG A 61 -16.97 -14.65 -17.21
C ARG A 61 -18.03 -15.59 -17.77
N GLN A 62 -18.42 -15.39 -19.03
CA GLN A 62 -19.30 -16.32 -19.72
C GLN A 62 -18.56 -17.64 -19.97
N TRP A 63 -18.85 -18.66 -19.17
CA TRP A 63 -18.33 -20.01 -19.39
C TRP A 63 -19.09 -20.67 -20.54
N ARG A 64 -18.47 -20.79 -21.71
CA ARG A 64 -19.05 -21.53 -22.83
C ARG A 64 -19.04 -23.03 -22.49
N ARG A 65 -20.16 -23.58 -22.02
CA ARG A 65 -20.35 -25.04 -21.99
C ARG A 65 -20.24 -25.57 -23.43
N ARG A 66 -19.16 -26.28 -23.76
CA ARG A 66 -19.15 -27.12 -24.96
C ARG A 66 -20.19 -28.21 -24.73
N LYS A 67 -21.30 -28.17 -25.47
CA LYS A 67 -22.18 -29.34 -25.59
C LYS A 67 -21.35 -30.40 -26.30
N PHE A 68 -21.04 -31.50 -25.62
CA PHE A 68 -20.62 -32.71 -26.30
C PHE A 68 -21.85 -33.18 -27.09
N VAL A 69 -21.79 -33.03 -28.41
CA VAL A 69 -22.71 -33.68 -29.35
C VAL A 69 -22.09 -35.01 -29.72
#